data_AF-A0A962QDV2-F1
#
_entry.id   AF-A0A962QDV2-F1
#
_cell.length_a   1.000
_cell.length_b   1.000
_cell.length_c   1.000
_cell.angle_alpha   90.00
_cell.angle_beta   90.00
_cell.angle_gamma   90.00
#
_symmetry.space_group_name_H-M   'P 1'
#
loop_
_entity.id
_entity.type
_entity.pdbx_description
1 polymer ?
#
loop_
_entity_poly.entity_id
_entity_poly.type
_entity_poly.pdbx_seq_one_letter_code
_entity_poly.pdbx_strand_id
1 'polypeptide(L)'
;DMNQAMHEQGRGGSGPSTVESRYVLEDVPFGLVVTARLGQLAGCPALLHEAGIRIFSALYGRDFTAENDLLNALGIEQMTLAQLSQLSRSGYT
;
A
#
# COMPACT_ATOMS: atom_id res chain seq x y z
N ASP A 1 -5.59 12.14 -22.07
CA ASP A 1 -6.72 13.06 -22.30
C ASP A 1 -7.01 13.97 -21.11
N MET A 2 -7.48 13.46 -19.95
CA MET A 2 -7.84 14.33 -18.82
C MET A 2 -6.66 15.08 -18.17
N ASN A 3 -5.54 14.40 -17.91
CA ASN A 3 -4.33 15.04 -17.36
C ASN A 3 -3.71 16.08 -18.31
N GLN A 4 -3.81 15.83 -19.62
CA GLN A 4 -3.26 16.71 -20.64
C GLN A 4 -4.08 18.00 -20.75
N ALA A 5 -5.40 17.90 -20.78
CA ALA A 5 -6.31 19.05 -20.74
C ALA A 5 -6.16 19.87 -19.44
N MET A 6 -5.96 19.22 -18.30
CA MET A 6 -5.69 19.90 -17.02
C MET A 6 -4.36 20.66 -17.06
N HIS A 7 -3.31 20.05 -17.63
CA HIS A 7 -2.00 20.70 -17.79
C HIS A 7 -2.08 21.93 -18.71
N GLU A 8 -2.78 21.81 -19.85
CA GLU A 8 -3.04 22.93 -20.78
C GLU A 8 -3.82 24.09 -20.12
N GLN A 9 -4.67 23.78 -19.12
CA GLN A 9 -5.41 24.78 -18.33
C GLN A 9 -4.62 25.31 -17.12
N GLY A 10 -3.35 24.94 -16.95
CA GLY A 10 -2.54 25.33 -15.78
C GLY A 10 -3.02 24.71 -14.46
N ARG A 11 -3.89 23.70 -14.53
CA ARG A 11 -4.50 22.97 -13.41
C ARG A 11 -3.98 21.54 -13.28
N GLY A 12 -2.97 21.18 -14.05
CA GLY A 12 -2.27 19.91 -13.88
C GLY A 12 -1.69 19.89 -12.48
N GLY A 13 -2.14 18.95 -11.63
CA GLY A 13 -1.55 18.79 -10.31
C GLY A 13 -0.05 18.58 -10.46
N SER A 14 0.75 19.46 -9.88
CA SER A 14 2.18 19.20 -9.78
C SER A 14 2.34 18.05 -8.82
N GLY A 15 2.94 16.96 -9.29
CA GLY A 15 3.42 15.90 -8.41
C GLY A 15 4.34 16.48 -7.33
N PRO A 16 4.61 15.71 -6.27
CA PRO A 16 5.46 16.17 -5.18
C PRO A 16 6.83 16.60 -5.74
N SER A 17 7.34 17.74 -5.27
CA SER A 17 8.67 18.23 -5.66
C SER A 17 9.80 17.52 -4.89
N THR A 18 9.45 16.73 -3.87
CA THR A 18 10.38 16.00 -3.02
C THR A 18 9.98 14.54 -2.93
N VAL A 19 10.97 13.70 -2.60
CA VAL A 19 10.73 12.29 -2.29
C VAL A 19 9.96 12.14 -0.96
N GLU A 20 10.02 13.10 -0.05
CA GLU A 20 9.25 13.09 1.20
C GLU A 20 7.77 13.44 0.99
N SER A 21 7.08 12.64 0.18
CA SER A 21 5.67 12.78 -0.12
C SER A 21 4.84 11.71 0.57
N ARG A 22 3.63 12.08 0.99
CA ARG A 22 2.62 11.12 1.46
C ARG A 22 2.28 10.06 0.41
N TYR A 23 2.41 10.37 -0.89
CA TYR A 23 2.24 9.37 -1.95
C TYR A 23 3.18 8.16 -1.83
N VAL A 24 4.30 8.30 -1.13
CA VAL A 24 5.19 7.17 -0.84
C VAL A 24 5.13 6.81 0.63
N LEU A 25 5.28 7.79 1.52
CA LEU A 25 5.38 7.57 2.96
C LEU A 25 4.08 7.05 3.58
N GLU A 26 2.93 7.24 2.94
CA GLU A 26 1.62 6.73 3.37
C GLU A 26 1.23 5.51 2.50
N ASP A 27 1.21 5.67 1.18
CA ASP A 27 0.64 4.66 0.28
C ASP A 27 1.50 3.40 0.14
N VAL A 28 2.83 3.47 0.28
CA VAL A 28 3.67 2.26 0.22
C VAL A 28 3.48 1.38 1.46
N PRO A 29 3.74 1.86 2.69
CA PRO A 29 3.58 1.03 3.87
C PRO A 29 2.12 0.67 4.15
N PHE A 30 1.13 1.54 3.91
CA PHE A 30 -0.25 1.26 4.32
C PHE A 30 -1.20 0.91 3.17
N GLY A 31 -0.82 1.15 1.92
CA GLY A 31 -1.56 0.74 0.73
C GLY A 31 -0.95 -0.51 0.07
N LEU A 32 0.28 -0.41 -0.43
CA LEU A 32 0.92 -1.47 -1.21
C LEU A 32 1.23 -2.69 -0.36
N VAL A 33 1.85 -2.52 0.82
CA VAL A 33 2.19 -3.65 1.71
C VAL A 33 0.92 -4.40 2.14
N VAL A 34 -0.15 -3.68 2.51
CA VAL A 34 -1.45 -4.27 2.86
C VAL A 34 -2.03 -5.05 1.68
N THR A 35 -2.01 -4.46 0.47
CA THR A 35 -2.50 -5.11 -0.75
C THR A 35 -1.72 -6.38 -1.08
N ALA A 36 -0.38 -6.32 -0.99
CA ALA A 36 0.48 -7.48 -1.20
C ALA A 36 0.18 -8.60 -0.20
N ARG A 37 -0.02 -8.26 1.09
CA ARG A 37 -0.37 -9.23 2.12
C ARG A 37 -1.71 -9.91 1.86
N LEU A 38 -2.72 -9.15 1.44
CA LEU A 38 -4.02 -9.71 1.06
C LEU A 38 -3.90 -10.64 -0.16
N GLY A 39 -3.09 -10.27 -1.16
CA GLY A 39 -2.80 -11.13 -2.31
C GLY A 39 -2.20 -12.47 -1.91
N GLN A 40 -1.22 -12.46 -1.00
CA GLN A 40 -0.61 -13.69 -0.47
C GLN A 40 -1.65 -14.57 0.26
N LEU A 41 -2.46 -13.98 1.14
CA LEU A 41 -3.52 -14.70 1.86
C LEU A 41 -4.59 -15.27 0.92
N ALA A 42 -4.87 -14.60 -0.19
CA ALA A 42 -5.84 -15.04 -1.19
C ALA A 42 -5.28 -16.06 -2.20
N GLY A 43 -3.98 -16.40 -2.13
CA GLY A 43 -3.33 -17.23 -3.15
C GLY A 43 -3.14 -16.54 -4.51
N CYS A 44 -3.21 -15.20 -4.54
CA CYS A 44 -3.04 -14.35 -5.71
C CYS A 44 -1.92 -13.31 -5.45
N PRO A 45 -0.63 -13.70 -5.49
CA PRO A 45 0.47 -12.79 -5.15
C PRO A 45 0.51 -11.55 -6.03
N ALA A 46 0.64 -10.37 -5.43
CA ALA A 46 0.73 -9.09 -6.13
C ALA A 46 2.18 -8.77 -6.52
N LEU A 47 2.80 -9.61 -7.35
CA LEU A 47 4.26 -9.61 -7.60
C LEU A 47 4.84 -8.25 -7.99
N LEU A 48 4.12 -7.45 -8.79
CA LEU A 48 4.57 -6.11 -9.17
C LEU A 48 4.50 -5.11 -8.01
N HIS A 49 3.53 -5.26 -7.11
CA HIS A 49 3.43 -4.43 -5.90
C HIS A 49 4.57 -4.79 -4.94
N GLU A 50 4.85 -6.08 -4.75
CA GLU A 50 5.99 -6.57 -3.94
C GLU A 50 7.33 -6.05 -4.46
N ALA A 51 7.55 -6.11 -5.77
CA ALA A 51 8.74 -5.54 -6.40
C ALA A 51 8.82 -4.02 -6.20
N GLY A 52 7.69 -3.31 -6.37
CA GLY A 52 7.60 -1.87 -6.13
C GLY A 52 7.95 -1.47 -4.70
N ILE A 53 7.42 -2.19 -3.70
CA ILE A 53 7.75 -1.98 -2.28
C ILE A 53 9.25 -2.10 -2.06
N ARG A 54 9.90 -3.14 -2.61
CA ARG A 54 11.35 -3.34 -2.49
C ARG A 54 12.15 -2.19 -3.11
N ILE A 55 11.71 -1.68 -4.27
CA ILE A 55 12.35 -0.55 -4.93
C ILE A 55 12.22 0.72 -4.09
N PHE A 56 11.02 1.03 -3.59
CA PHE A 56 10.81 2.18 -2.71
C PHE A 56 11.60 2.05 -1.41
N SER A 57 11.63 0.87 -0.81
CA SER A 57 12.44 0.62 0.38
C SER A 57 13.93 0.89 0.17
N ALA A 58 14.48 0.42 -0.95
CA ALA A 58 15.87 0.70 -1.31
C ALA A 58 16.11 2.19 -1.57
N LEU A 59 15.19 2.87 -2.28
CA LEU A 59 15.27 4.29 -2.60
C LEU A 59 15.28 5.18 -1.33
N TYR A 60 14.49 4.82 -0.33
CA TYR A 60 14.33 5.60 0.90
C TYR A 60 15.27 5.15 2.03
N GLY A 61 16.00 4.05 1.84
CA GLY A 61 16.81 3.44 2.90
C GLY A 61 15.98 2.99 4.10
N ARG A 62 14.74 2.56 3.86
CA ARG A 62 13.71 2.26 4.86
C ARG A 62 13.04 0.93 4.53
N ASP A 63 12.67 0.16 5.54
CA ASP A 63 11.88 -1.05 5.32
C ASP A 63 10.39 -0.73 5.51
N PHE A 64 9.70 -0.41 4.42
CA PHE A 64 8.28 -0.09 4.45
C PHE A 64 7.41 -1.30 4.84
N THR A 65 7.92 -2.52 4.71
CA THR A 65 7.22 -3.71 5.17
C THR A 65 7.29 -3.79 6.69
N ALA A 66 8.48 -3.57 7.27
CA ALA A 66 8.67 -3.59 8.73
C ALA A 66 8.03 -2.38 9.44
N GLU A 67 7.91 -1.24 8.76
CA GLU A 67 7.26 -0.04 9.30
C GLU A 67 5.72 -0.12 9.34
N ASN A 68 5.11 -1.07 8.65
CA ASN A 68 3.67 -1.30 8.78
C ASN A 68 3.36 -1.95 10.14
N ASP A 69 2.93 -1.13 11.09
CA ASP A 69 2.47 -1.56 12.40
C ASP A 69 0.99 -2.02 12.40
N LEU A 70 0.20 -1.59 11.41
CA LEU A 70 -1.22 -1.90 11.30
C LEU A 70 -1.49 -3.40 11.10
N LEU A 71 -0.79 -4.08 10.20
CA LEU A 71 -0.97 -5.51 9.93
C LEU A 71 -0.65 -6.35 11.17
N ASN A 72 0.40 -5.95 11.90
CA ASN A 72 0.78 -6.56 13.17
C ASN A 72 -0.29 -6.33 14.24
N ALA A 73 -0.77 -5.09 14.39
CA ALA A 73 -1.80 -4.73 15.35
C ALA A 73 -3.13 -5.45 15.09
N LEU A 74 -3.46 -5.69 13.82
CA LEU A 74 -4.67 -6.42 13.41
C LEU A 74 -4.51 -7.95 13.49
N GLY A 75 -3.31 -8.47 13.73
CA GLY A 75 -3.04 -9.92 13.78
C GLY A 75 -3.40 -10.65 12.48
N ILE A 76 -3.41 -9.94 11.34
CA ILE A 76 -3.87 -10.48 10.05
C ILE A 76 -3.01 -11.68 9.64
N GLU A 77 -1.74 -11.71 10.02
CA GLU A 77 -0.86 -12.82 9.68
C GLU A 77 -1.23 -14.14 10.36
N GLN A 78 -1.98 -14.10 11.46
CA GLN A 78 -2.46 -15.28 12.16
C GLN A 78 -3.86 -15.72 11.70
N MET A 79 -4.46 -14.99 10.74
CA MET A 79 -5.79 -15.28 10.22
C MET A 79 -5.73 -16.03 8.89
N THR A 80 -6.62 -16.99 8.74
CA THR A 80 -7.00 -17.49 7.42
C THR A 80 -7.79 -16.44 6.66
N LEU A 81 -7.83 -16.54 5.33
CA LEU A 81 -8.66 -15.67 4.48
C LEU A 81 -10.14 -15.71 4.90
N ALA A 82 -10.64 -16.87 5.33
CA ALA A 82 -12.01 -17.04 5.79
C ALA A 82 -12.29 -16.27 7.10
N GLN A 83 -11.38 -16.36 8.08
CA GLN A 83 -11.47 -15.60 9.34
C GLN A 83 -11.42 -14.09 9.08
N LEU A 84 -10.46 -13.64 8.25
CA LEU A 84 -10.34 -12.23 7.89
C LEU A 84 -11.62 -11.73 7.20
N SER A 85 -12.12 -12.48 6.21
CA SER A 85 -13.36 -12.14 5.51
C SER A 85 -14.57 -12.05 6.43
N GLN A 86 -14.65 -12.95 7.42
CA GLN A 86 -15.72 -12.91 8.40
C GLN A 86 -15.62 -11.69 9.29
N LEU A 87 -14.43 -11.42 9.82
CA LEU A 87 -14.15 -10.30 10.70
C LEU A 87 -14.39 -8.95 10.02
N SER A 88 -14.04 -8.82 8.74
CA SER A 88 -14.34 -7.61 7.95
C SER A 88 -15.84 -7.33 7.82
N ARG A 89 -16.70 -8.35 7.98
CA ARG A 89 -18.17 -8.19 7.95
C ARG A 89 -18.77 -7.99 9.32
N SER A 90 -18.26 -8.67 10.34
CA SER A 90 -18.85 -8.69 11.68
C SER A 90 -18.22 -7.70 12.66
N GLY A 91 -17.01 -7.20 12.37
CA GLY A 91 -16.22 -6.41 13.31
C GLY A 91 -15.68 -7.21 14.50
N TYR A 92 -14.92 -6.54 15.36
CA TYR A 92 -14.51 -7.04 16.67
C TYR A 92 -15.61 -6.80 17.70
N THR A 93 -15.86 -7.77 18.57
CA THR A 93 -16.72 -7.67 19.75
C THR A 93 -15.92 -7.39 21.00
#